data_AF-A0A8H5N1S3-F1
#
_entry.id   AF-A0A8H5N1S3-F1
#
_cell.length_a   1.000
_cell.length_b   1.000
_cell.length_c   1.000
_cell.angle_alpha   90.00
_cell.angle_beta   90.00
_cell.angle_gamma   90.00
#
_symmetry.space_group_name_H-M   'P 1'
#
loop_
_entity.id
_entity.type
_entity.pdbx_description
1 polymer ?
#
loop_
_entity_poly.entity_id
_entity_poly.type
_entity_poly.pdbx_seq_one_letter_code
_entity_poly.pdbx_strand_id
1 'polypeptide(L)'
;MSFLSLAFPALCAAAAVSNCGNPSKRVEWCELDDAARQQYTDAIDRLWYFWQQEDPKTRTLEFAGYKTQNQFDGTKPRPASLDDTLLMNVADDLKVKDLMST
;
A
#
# COMPACT_ATOMS: atom_id res chain seq x y z
N MET A 1 45.53 -15.91 16.88
CA MET A 1 44.28 -15.14 17.00
C MET A 1 43.82 -14.83 15.59
N SER A 2 42.88 -15.61 15.07
CA SER A 2 42.43 -15.52 13.68
C SER A 2 41.12 -14.75 13.64
N PHE A 3 41.11 -13.57 13.04
CA PHE A 3 39.90 -12.75 12.86
C PHE A 3 39.17 -13.22 11.60
N LEU A 4 38.11 -13.99 11.77
CA LEU A 4 37.16 -14.28 10.69
C LEU A 4 36.20 -13.08 10.58
N SER A 5 36.55 -12.11 9.74
CA SER A 5 35.60 -11.12 9.24
C SER A 5 34.62 -11.81 8.28
N LEU A 6 33.41 -12.08 8.76
CA LEU A 6 32.28 -12.41 7.90
C LEU A 6 31.76 -11.11 7.29
N ALA A 7 32.23 -10.80 6.08
CA ALA A 7 31.56 -9.83 5.23
C ALA A 7 30.24 -10.45 4.75
N PHE A 8 29.12 -10.03 5.34
CA PHE A 8 27.80 -10.28 4.77
C PHE A 8 27.70 -9.51 3.45
N PRO A 9 27.50 -10.19 2.30
CA PRO A 9 27.24 -9.48 1.07
C PRO A 9 25.86 -8.83 1.19
N ALA A 10 25.84 -7.50 1.13
CA ALA A 10 24.64 -6.70 0.95
C ALA A 10 24.02 -7.08 -0.41
N LEU A 11 23.05 -7.99 -0.40
CA LEU A 11 22.22 -8.30 -1.56
C LEU A 11 20.84 -7.63 -1.38
N CYS A 12 20.80 -6.31 -1.53
CA CYS A 12 19.58 -5.62 -1.93
C CYS A 12 19.75 -5.22 -3.40
N ALA A 13 19.65 -6.19 -4.30
CA ALA A 13 19.47 -5.88 -5.70
C ALA A 13 18.01 -5.48 -5.89
N ALA A 14 17.72 -4.18 -5.80
CA ALA A 14 16.48 -3.64 -6.36
C ALA A 14 16.55 -3.88 -7.87
N ALA A 15 15.79 -4.86 -8.36
CA ALA A 15 15.66 -5.08 -9.79
C ALA A 15 15.05 -3.83 -10.41
N ALA A 16 15.88 -3.04 -11.10
CA ALA A 16 15.41 -1.94 -11.91
C ALA A 16 14.55 -2.54 -13.05
N VAL A 17 13.23 -2.31 -13.01
CA VAL A 17 12.36 -2.57 -14.16
C VAL A 17 12.86 -1.69 -15.30
N SER A 18 13.55 -2.29 -16.25
CA SER A 18 14.26 -1.59 -17.33
C SER A 18 13.36 -1.16 -18.48
N ASN A 19 12.06 -1.50 -18.45
CA ASN A 19 11.09 -1.00 -19.42
C ASN A 19 9.65 -1.14 -18.89
N CYS A 20 8.98 -0.01 -18.70
CA CYS A 20 7.54 0.03 -18.44
C CYS A 20 6.80 -0.13 -19.78
N GLY A 21 6.37 -1.35 -20.08
CA GLY A 21 5.54 -1.67 -21.24
C GLY A 21 4.17 -2.20 -20.81
N ASN A 22 3.15 -1.98 -21.63
CA ASN A 22 1.84 -2.56 -21.39
C ASN A 22 1.92 -4.10 -21.62
N PRO A 23 1.60 -4.94 -20.62
CA PRO A 23 1.69 -6.39 -20.80
C PRO A 23 0.68 -6.89 -21.83
N SER A 24 1.06 -7.91 -22.61
CA SER A 24 0.20 -8.52 -23.64
C SER A 24 -0.99 -9.31 -23.08
N LYS A 25 -0.90 -9.75 -21.81
CA LYS A 25 -1.98 -10.42 -21.08
C LYS A 25 -2.21 -9.67 -19.76
N ARG A 26 -3.44 -9.21 -19.53
CA ARG A 26 -3.90 -8.80 -18.20
C ARG A 26 -4.17 -10.08 -17.41
N VAL A 27 -3.33 -10.35 -16.42
CA VAL A 27 -3.50 -11.46 -15.48
C VAL A 27 -4.51 -11.01 -14.41
N GLU A 28 -5.43 -11.89 -14.04
CA GLU A 28 -6.38 -11.60 -12.96
C GLU A 28 -5.65 -11.57 -11.62
N TRP A 29 -6.11 -10.73 -10.68
CA TRP A 29 -5.44 -10.56 -9.37
C TRP A 29 -5.18 -11.88 -8.63
N CYS A 30 -6.12 -12.82 -8.72
CA CYS A 30 -6.05 -14.13 -8.08
C CYS A 30 -4.99 -15.06 -8.69
N GLU A 31 -4.49 -14.77 -9.90
CA GLU A 31 -3.47 -15.57 -10.59
C GLU A 31 -2.05 -15.05 -10.36
N LEU A 32 -1.89 -13.87 -9.74
CA LEU A 32 -0.59 -13.29 -9.41
C LEU A 32 0.04 -14.02 -8.21
N ASP A 33 1.36 -14.23 -8.27
CA ASP A 33 2.12 -14.69 -7.11
C ASP A 33 2.26 -13.58 -6.04
N ASP A 34 2.71 -13.94 -4.84
CA ASP A 34 2.82 -13.02 -3.71
C ASP A 34 3.73 -11.82 -4.01
N ALA A 35 4.84 -12.06 -4.73
CA ALA A 35 5.80 -11.02 -5.07
C ALA A 35 5.20 -10.01 -6.06
N ALA A 36 4.49 -10.49 -7.09
CA ALA A 36 3.82 -9.65 -8.06
C ALA A 36 2.66 -8.85 -7.43
N ARG A 37 1.90 -9.46 -6.50
CA ARG A 37 0.86 -8.75 -5.73
C ARG A 37 1.46 -7.64 -4.88
N GLN A 38 2.58 -7.91 -4.20
CA GLN A 38 3.28 -6.89 -3.41
C GLN A 38 3.78 -5.75 -4.30
N GLN A 39 4.44 -6.06 -5.42
CA GLN A 39 4.92 -5.04 -6.37
C GLN A 39 3.79 -4.14 -6.89
N TYR A 40 2.61 -4.71 -7.14
CA TYR A 40 1.46 -3.93 -7.54
C TYR A 40 0.99 -2.98 -6.42
N THR A 41 0.83 -3.51 -5.19
CA THR A 41 0.41 -2.70 -4.04
C THR A 41 1.40 -1.57 -3.76
N ASP A 42 2.70 -1.84 -3.81
CA ASP A 42 3.77 -0.84 -3.63
C ASP A 42 3.70 0.27 -4.69
N ALA A 43 3.40 -0.09 -5.95
CA ALA A 43 3.26 0.89 -7.02
C ALA A 43 2.05 1.82 -6.80
N ILE A 44 0.95 1.28 -6.28
CA ILE A 44 -0.24 2.06 -5.93
C ILE A 44 0.04 2.99 -4.74
N ASP A 45 0.69 2.48 -3.70
CA ASP A 45 1.07 3.28 -2.53
C ASP A 45 2.00 4.43 -2.92
N ARG A 46 3.00 4.15 -3.76
CA ARG A 46 3.91 5.19 -4.27
C ARG A 46 3.20 6.26 -5.10
N LEU A 47 2.21 5.87 -5.90
CA LEU A 47 1.39 6.83 -6.65
C LEU A 47 0.60 7.73 -5.69
N TRP A 48 0.01 7.15 -4.66
CA TRP A 48 -0.72 7.89 -3.64
C TRP A 48 0.18 8.85 -2.86
N TYR A 49 1.37 8.39 -2.45
CA TYR A 49 2.38 9.22 -1.81
C TYR A 49 2.74 10.44 -2.68
N PHE A 50 3.02 10.26 -3.97
CA PHE A 50 3.33 11.40 -4.85
C PHE A 50 2.17 12.39 -4.96
N TRP A 51 0.93 11.88 -5.02
CA TRP A 51 -0.25 12.74 -4.98
C TRP A 51 -0.35 13.53 -3.67
N GLN A 52 -0.03 12.93 -2.51
CA GLN A 52 0.00 13.64 -1.23
C GLN A 52 1.04 14.77 -1.21
N GLN A 53 2.23 14.52 -1.80
CA GLN A 53 3.33 15.47 -1.79
C GLN A 53 3.09 16.75 -2.60
N GLU A 54 2.11 16.79 -3.51
CA GLU A 54 1.75 18.02 -4.23
C GLU A 54 1.17 19.10 -3.30
N ASP A 55 0.44 18.72 -2.25
CA ASP A 55 -0.03 19.61 -1.18
C ASP A 55 -0.16 18.85 0.14
N PRO A 56 0.95 18.66 0.87
CA PRO A 56 0.96 17.80 2.06
C PRO A 56 0.12 18.37 3.22
N LYS A 57 -0.17 19.68 3.23
CA LYS A 57 -1.00 20.27 4.29
C LYS A 57 -2.45 19.81 4.21
N THR A 58 -2.94 19.59 3.00
CA THR A 58 -4.33 19.19 2.74
C THR A 58 -4.42 17.68 2.53
N ARG A 59 -3.56 17.14 1.67
CA ARG A 59 -3.71 15.79 1.11
C ARG A 59 -3.23 14.67 2.01
N THR A 60 -2.31 14.94 2.94
CA THR A 60 -1.86 13.92 3.89
C THR A 60 -3.01 13.39 4.73
N LEU A 61 -3.95 14.23 5.15
CA LEU A 61 -5.10 13.81 5.96
C LEU A 61 -6.40 13.73 5.16
N GLU A 62 -6.33 13.87 3.84
CA GLU A 62 -7.50 13.81 2.98
C GLU A 62 -7.98 12.36 2.87
N PHE A 63 -9.08 12.09 3.56
CA PHE A 63 -9.71 10.77 3.63
C PHE A 63 -11.23 10.95 3.59
N ALA A 64 -11.89 10.30 2.63
CA ALA A 64 -13.30 10.49 2.37
C ALA A 64 -13.96 9.22 1.81
N GLY A 65 -15.29 9.20 1.78
CA GLY A 65 -16.10 8.10 1.27
C GLY A 65 -16.93 7.43 2.36
N TYR A 66 -17.57 6.32 1.98
CA TYR A 66 -18.37 5.51 2.89
C TYR A 66 -17.61 4.26 3.30
N LYS A 67 -17.75 3.82 4.55
CA LYS A 67 -17.03 2.65 5.07
C LYS A 67 -17.34 1.34 4.36
N THR A 68 -18.57 1.20 3.87
CA THR A 68 -19.04 -0.03 3.23
C THR A 68 -19.55 0.27 1.83
N GLN A 69 -18.89 -0.31 0.83
CA GLN A 69 -19.19 -0.08 -0.58
C GLN A 69 -20.46 -0.82 -1.05
N ASN A 70 -20.87 -1.90 -0.35
CA ASN A 70 -21.90 -2.85 -0.80
C ASN A 70 -23.19 -2.83 0.05
N GLN A 71 -23.54 -1.73 0.72
CA GLN A 71 -24.86 -1.60 1.33
C GLN A 71 -25.91 -1.28 0.26
N PHE A 72 -26.57 -2.32 -0.25
CA PHE A 72 -27.67 -2.23 -1.22
C PHE A 72 -29.05 -2.07 -0.57
N ASP A 73 -29.10 -1.87 0.75
CA ASP A 73 -30.34 -1.71 1.54
C ASP A 73 -30.98 -0.31 1.41
N GLY A 74 -30.40 0.56 0.59
CA GLY A 74 -30.88 1.93 0.37
C GLY A 74 -30.56 2.89 1.52
N THR A 75 -29.92 2.41 2.59
CA THR A 75 -29.44 3.27 3.68
C THR A 75 -28.04 3.77 3.35
N LYS A 76 -27.77 5.06 3.60
CA LYS A 76 -26.44 5.62 3.38
C LYS A 76 -25.51 5.11 4.49
N PRO A 77 -24.37 4.47 4.16
CA PRO A 77 -23.46 4.00 5.17
C PRO A 77 -22.85 5.17 5.95
N ARG A 78 -22.27 4.84 7.11
CA ARG A 78 -21.47 5.82 7.85
C ARG A 78 -20.30 6.29 6.98
N PRO A 79 -20.04 7.61 6.92
CA PRO A 79 -18.82 8.14 6.32
C PRO A 79 -17.57 7.55 6.99
N ALA A 80 -16.52 7.35 6.21
CA ALA A 80 -15.21 6.97 6.72
C ALA A 80 -14.56 8.16 7.45
N SER A 81 -13.79 7.88 8.49
CA SER A 81 -13.15 8.87 9.34
C SER A 81 -11.73 8.43 9.72
N LEU A 82 -10.87 9.42 9.98
CA LEU A 82 -9.50 9.21 10.44
C LEU A 82 -9.41 8.49 11.81
N ASP A 83 -10.46 8.59 12.63
CA ASP A 83 -10.53 7.91 13.93
C ASP A 83 -10.99 6.45 13.82
N ASP A 84 -11.33 5.98 12.62
CA ASP A 84 -11.74 4.61 12.40
C ASP A 84 -10.60 3.64 12.65
N THR A 85 -10.92 2.54 13.32
CA THR A 85 -9.99 1.44 13.57
C THR A 85 -10.10 0.44 12.43
N LEU A 86 -8.99 0.17 11.76
CA LEU A 86 -8.86 -0.91 10.79
C LEU A 86 -8.53 -2.18 11.56
N LEU A 87 -9.45 -3.14 11.47
CA LEU A 87 -9.30 -4.44 12.10
C LEU A 87 -8.38 -5.29 11.23
N MET A 88 -7.21 -5.62 11.75
CA MET A 88 -6.19 -6.36 11.00
C MET A 88 -6.08 -7.76 11.60
N ASN A 89 -6.31 -8.81 10.80
CA ASN A 89 -6.18 -10.18 11.29
C ASN A 89 -4.72 -10.66 11.40
N VAL A 90 -3.80 -9.94 10.76
CA VAL A 90 -2.37 -10.31 10.62
C VAL A 90 -1.45 -9.35 11.38
N ALA A 91 -1.93 -8.17 11.73
CA ALA A 91 -1.19 -7.12 12.44
C ALA A 91 -2.07 -6.56 13.56
N ASP A 92 -1.52 -5.69 14.41
CA ASP A 92 -2.31 -4.99 15.41
C ASP A 92 -3.34 -4.07 14.75
N ASP A 93 -4.46 -3.85 15.44
CA ASP A 93 -5.48 -2.90 15.01
C ASP A 93 -4.92 -1.47 15.07
N LEU A 94 -5.01 -0.76 13.94
CA LEU A 94 -4.47 0.59 13.78
C LEU A 94 -5.58 1.57 13.41
N LYS A 95 -5.44 2.83 13.80
CA LYS A 95 -6.34 3.88 13.32
C LYS A 95 -5.91 4.34 11.94
N VAL A 96 -6.88 4.73 11.12
CA VAL A 96 -6.61 5.28 9.77
C VAL A 96 -5.61 6.44 9.85
N LYS A 97 -5.76 7.36 10.80
CA LYS A 97 -4.82 8.49 10.98
C LYS A 97 -3.36 8.08 11.17
N ASP A 98 -3.10 6.90 11.74
CA ASP A 98 -1.75 6.41 12.01
C ASP A 98 -1.10 5.83 10.74
N LEU A 99 -1.88 5.63 9.66
CA LEU A 99 -1.47 5.09 8.37
C LEU A 99 -1.41 6.13 7.25
N MET A 100 -1.83 7.37 7.52
CA MET A 100 -1.93 8.42 6.49
C MET A 100 -0.57 9.01 6.08
N SER A 101 0.50 8.65 6.76
CA SER A 101 1.86 9.12 6.52
C SER A 101 2.82 7.94 6.53
N THR A 102 3.66 7.86 5.49
CA THR A 102 4.73 6.86 5.33
C THR A 102 6.10 7.46 5.61
#